data_AF-A0A0F2E8P7-F1
#
_entry.id   AF-A0A0F2E8P7-F1
#
_cell.length_a   1.000
_cell.length_b   1.000
_cell.length_c   1.000
_cell.angle_alpha   90.00
_cell.angle_beta   90.00
_cell.angle_gamma   90.00
#
_symmetry.space_group_name_H-M   'P 1'
#
loop_
_entity.id
_entity.type
_entity.pdbx_description
1 polymer ?
#
loop_
_entity_poly.entity_id
_entity_poly.type
_entity_poly.pdbx_seq_one_letter_code
_entity_poly.pdbx_strand_id
1 'polypeptide(L)'
;MDDDTPATFEDGSTTKTIPGEGTYTVAPDGSVTFVPEKSFIGTGTGVTVKRVDKNGTPVTGKYTPTVTPVTPTAEEVTSIDKQGQTQTGKPKFTEGDPVVPMDDDTPATFEDGSTTKTIPGEGTYTVAPDGSVTFVPEKSFIGTGTGVTVKRVDKNGTPVTGKYTPTVTPVTPTGEPATTIGPKGQEQSGKPIFKEGDSRVPMNDDVPATFDDGSTTKTIPGVGTYTVAPDGTVTFKPEPEFTGSAPSVTVVREDMNGTKASATYTPTVIPVTTFVDKEGKAIPGYPTEDGEQPKAEIPGYRFVETKKLPNGDTEHVYEKVKTSHKDKEGNEIPGYPIEDGENPNRDIPGYRFVETKKLPNGDTEHVYEKVPTPDPVPTPDPVPTPDPVPTPDPVPTPDPVPTPDPVPTPDPVPTPDPVPTPDPVPTPDPVPTPDPVPTPDPVPTPVQEKPAPVTEEVVWTTNQLPNTGTKENASLAALGLVGVLSGFGLIARKKKED
;
A
#
# COMPACT_ATOMS: atom_id res chain seq x y z
N MET A 1 -47.08 84.33 11.97
CA MET A 1 -47.82 83.64 10.90
C MET A 1 -49.25 83.45 11.36
N ASP A 2 -50.18 83.25 10.44
CA ASP A 2 -51.45 82.64 10.81
C ASP A 2 -51.22 81.13 10.96
N ASP A 3 -51.55 80.59 12.13
CA ASP A 3 -51.39 79.16 12.41
C ASP A 3 -52.65 78.37 12.02
N ASP A 4 -53.75 79.07 11.71
CA ASP A 4 -55.00 78.48 11.22
C ASP A 4 -55.00 78.33 9.69
N THR A 5 -54.05 78.96 8.98
CA THR A 5 -53.90 78.83 7.52
C THR A 5 -52.68 77.94 7.18
N PRO A 6 -52.90 76.74 6.58
CA PRO A 6 -51.83 75.79 6.30
C PRO A 6 -50.89 76.29 5.20
N ALA A 7 -49.64 75.83 5.25
CA ALA A 7 -48.68 76.07 4.18
C ALA A 7 -49.07 75.33 2.87
N THR A 8 -48.82 75.96 1.73
CA THR A 8 -49.04 75.39 0.39
C THR A 8 -47.86 75.70 -0.54
N PHE A 9 -47.80 75.04 -1.69
CA PHE A 9 -46.96 75.50 -2.80
C PHE A 9 -47.59 76.73 -3.50
N GLU A 10 -46.88 77.33 -4.45
CA GLU A 10 -47.33 78.56 -5.16
C GLU A 10 -48.66 78.40 -5.90
N ASP A 11 -48.98 77.20 -6.35
CA ASP A 11 -50.24 76.84 -7.03
C ASP A 11 -51.37 76.48 -6.06
N GLY A 12 -51.13 76.55 -4.74
CA GLY A 12 -52.09 76.18 -3.70
C GLY A 12 -52.14 74.68 -3.38
N SER A 13 -51.35 73.84 -4.06
CA SER A 13 -51.27 72.41 -3.77
C SER A 13 -50.41 72.10 -2.53
N THR A 14 -50.60 70.91 -1.95
CA THR A 14 -49.75 70.40 -0.86
C THR A 14 -48.77 69.32 -1.33
N THR A 15 -48.88 68.88 -2.59
CA THR A 15 -48.05 67.84 -3.19
C THR A 15 -47.69 68.24 -4.61
N LYS A 16 -46.41 68.11 -4.98
CA LYS A 16 -45.89 68.40 -6.32
C LYS A 16 -44.90 67.33 -6.76
N THR A 17 -45.20 66.63 -7.84
CA THR A 17 -44.30 65.66 -8.46
C THR A 17 -43.59 66.29 -9.65
N ILE A 18 -42.26 66.18 -9.69
CA ILE A 18 -41.45 66.60 -10.83
C ILE A 18 -40.95 65.31 -11.50
N PRO A 19 -41.41 65.01 -12.74
CA PRO A 19 -41.01 63.81 -13.45
C PRO A 19 -39.49 63.72 -13.59
N GLY A 20 -38.92 62.58 -13.20
CA GLY A 20 -37.48 62.33 -13.23
C GLY A 20 -36.72 62.86 -12.00
N GLU A 21 -37.38 63.58 -11.08
CA GLU A 21 -36.75 64.04 -9.83
C GLU A 21 -37.37 63.38 -8.59
N GLY A 22 -38.68 63.49 -8.40
CA GLY A 22 -39.35 63.02 -7.19
C GLY A 22 -40.60 63.80 -6.82
N THR A 23 -41.12 63.51 -5.63
CA THR A 23 -42.35 64.11 -5.09
C THR A 23 -42.07 64.93 -3.84
N TYR A 24 -42.46 66.20 -3.89
CA TYR A 24 -42.47 67.12 -2.76
C TYR A 24 -43.84 67.09 -2.08
N THR A 25 -43.85 67.08 -0.75
CA THR A 25 -45.06 67.28 0.06
C THR A 25 -44.78 68.33 1.11
N VAL A 26 -45.69 69.28 1.30
CA VAL A 26 -45.62 70.29 2.37
C VAL A 26 -46.70 70.03 3.40
N ALA A 27 -46.29 69.94 4.66
CA ALA A 27 -47.18 69.79 5.81
C ALA A 27 -47.76 71.15 6.24
N PRO A 28 -48.89 71.18 7.00
CA PRO A 28 -49.53 72.43 7.41
C PRO A 28 -48.62 73.43 8.15
N ASP A 29 -47.64 72.93 8.89
CA ASP A 29 -46.64 73.74 9.61
C ASP A 29 -45.61 74.42 8.70
N GLY A 30 -45.50 73.98 7.44
CA GLY A 30 -44.53 74.43 6.45
C GLY A 30 -43.34 73.49 6.25
N SER A 31 -43.28 72.36 6.96
CA SER A 31 -42.24 71.35 6.78
C SER A 31 -42.38 70.68 5.41
N VAL A 32 -41.28 70.58 4.66
CA VAL A 32 -41.26 69.95 3.31
C VAL A 32 -40.55 68.61 3.38
N THR A 33 -41.19 67.57 2.86
CA THR A 33 -40.58 66.26 2.60
C THR A 33 -40.40 66.07 1.10
N PHE A 34 -39.24 65.57 0.69
CA PHE A 34 -38.97 65.18 -0.69
C PHE A 34 -38.65 63.69 -0.76
N VAL A 35 -39.43 62.97 -1.56
CA VAL A 35 -39.19 61.55 -1.87
C VAL A 35 -38.67 61.49 -3.30
N PRO A 36 -37.36 61.29 -3.52
CA PRO A 36 -36.80 61.23 -4.86
C PRO A 36 -37.28 60.00 -5.63
N GLU A 37 -37.34 60.11 -6.95
CA GLU A 37 -37.38 58.93 -7.81
C GLU A 37 -36.07 58.15 -7.66
N LYS A 38 -36.12 56.81 -7.73
CA LYS A 38 -34.98 55.92 -7.45
C LYS A 38 -33.71 56.28 -8.24
N SER A 39 -33.86 56.71 -9.49
CA SER A 39 -32.74 57.08 -10.37
C SER A 39 -32.27 58.52 -10.25
N PHE A 40 -32.94 59.36 -9.44
CA PHE A 40 -32.60 60.78 -9.35
C PHE A 40 -31.37 61.00 -8.46
N ILE A 41 -30.33 61.58 -9.06
CA ILE A 41 -29.10 61.97 -8.38
C ILE A 41 -28.81 63.43 -8.74
N GLY A 42 -28.40 64.22 -7.75
CA GLY A 42 -28.05 65.62 -7.93
C GLY A 42 -29.05 66.58 -7.27
N THR A 43 -28.98 67.84 -7.67
CA THR A 43 -29.79 68.91 -7.07
C THR A 43 -31.11 69.04 -7.80
N GLY A 44 -32.23 68.91 -7.07
CA GLY A 44 -33.57 69.05 -7.63
C GLY A 44 -33.89 70.47 -8.06
N THR A 45 -34.94 70.63 -8.87
CA THR A 45 -35.46 71.93 -9.28
C THR A 45 -35.91 72.75 -8.05
N GLY A 46 -36.38 72.06 -7.00
CA GLY A 46 -36.85 72.67 -5.77
C GLY A 46 -38.27 73.24 -5.88
N VAL A 47 -38.81 73.64 -4.74
CA VAL A 47 -40.18 74.16 -4.60
C VAL A 47 -40.20 75.41 -3.73
N THR A 48 -41.13 76.33 -4.05
CA THR A 48 -41.41 77.49 -3.20
C THR A 48 -42.63 77.18 -2.33
N VAL A 49 -42.46 77.26 -1.02
CA VAL A 49 -43.54 77.15 -0.03
C VAL A 49 -44.06 78.54 0.29
N LYS A 50 -45.38 78.69 0.39
CA LYS A 50 -46.10 79.91 0.70
C LYS A 50 -46.89 79.73 2.00
N ARG A 51 -46.78 80.70 2.92
CA ARG A 51 -47.66 80.86 4.09
C ARG A 51 -48.20 82.28 4.14
N VAL A 52 -49.32 82.51 4.81
CA VAL A 52 -49.88 83.86 5.01
C VAL A 52 -49.88 84.25 6.49
N ASP A 53 -49.78 85.55 6.78
CA ASP A 53 -50.04 86.08 8.11
C ASP A 53 -51.56 86.26 8.36
N LYS A 54 -51.93 86.66 9.59
CA LYS A 54 -53.35 86.90 9.96
C LYS A 54 -54.01 88.02 9.16
N ASN A 55 -53.22 88.80 8.43
CA ASN A 55 -53.67 89.88 7.56
C ASN A 55 -53.72 89.45 6.08
N GLY A 56 -53.40 88.19 5.76
CA GLY A 56 -53.40 87.63 4.42
C GLY A 56 -52.13 87.90 3.60
N THR A 57 -51.09 88.50 4.18
CA THR A 57 -49.83 88.79 3.49
C THR A 57 -49.02 87.52 3.29
N PRO A 58 -48.67 87.13 2.06
CA PRO A 58 -47.89 85.92 1.83
C PRO A 58 -46.40 86.13 2.13
N VAL A 59 -45.78 85.15 2.80
CA VAL A 59 -44.35 84.91 2.84
C VAL A 59 -44.03 83.68 2.00
N THR A 60 -42.85 83.66 1.39
CA THR A 60 -42.37 82.49 0.64
C THR A 60 -40.98 82.06 1.09
N GLY A 61 -40.73 80.75 1.07
CA GLY A 61 -39.41 80.16 1.27
C GLY A 61 -39.12 79.13 0.17
N LYS A 62 -37.87 79.08 -0.31
CA LYS A 62 -37.46 78.11 -1.34
C LYS A 62 -36.75 76.92 -0.69
N TYR A 63 -37.19 75.72 -1.03
CA TYR A 63 -36.54 74.46 -0.66
C TYR A 63 -35.97 73.78 -1.90
N THR A 64 -34.69 73.42 -1.86
CA THR A 64 -34.01 72.71 -2.95
C THR A 64 -33.25 71.52 -2.36
N PRO A 65 -33.68 70.27 -2.62
CA PRO A 65 -33.00 69.08 -2.14
C PRO A 65 -31.80 68.75 -3.03
N THR A 66 -30.80 68.10 -2.45
CA THR A 66 -29.72 67.44 -3.18
C THR A 66 -29.70 65.97 -2.78
N VAL A 67 -29.78 65.08 -3.77
CA VAL A 67 -29.72 63.63 -3.59
C VAL A 67 -28.32 63.15 -3.96
N THR A 68 -27.62 62.56 -3.00
CA THR A 68 -26.31 61.95 -3.23
C THR A 68 -26.46 60.51 -3.70
N PRO A 69 -25.58 60.03 -4.58
CA PRO A 69 -25.59 58.63 -4.98
C PRO A 69 -25.22 57.74 -3.79
N VAL A 70 -25.96 56.65 -3.62
CA VAL A 70 -25.59 55.54 -2.72
C VAL A 70 -24.98 54.43 -3.56
N THR A 71 -23.87 53.87 -3.11
CA THR A 71 -23.19 52.79 -3.85
C THR A 71 -22.83 51.68 -2.87
N PRO A 72 -23.52 50.53 -2.89
CA PRO A 72 -23.13 49.38 -2.10
C PRO A 72 -21.75 48.85 -2.54
N THR A 73 -21.04 48.21 -1.62
CA THR A 73 -19.70 47.65 -1.84
C THR A 73 -19.69 46.15 -1.56
N ALA A 74 -18.70 45.43 -2.11
CA ALA A 74 -18.52 44.02 -1.83
C ALA A 74 -17.05 43.66 -1.59
N GLU A 75 -16.83 42.67 -0.73
CA GLU A 75 -15.55 42.03 -0.51
C GLU A 75 -15.60 40.62 -1.11
N GLU A 76 -14.57 40.28 -1.88
CA GLU A 76 -14.41 38.94 -2.44
C GLU A 76 -14.06 37.91 -1.36
N VAL A 77 -14.35 36.64 -1.63
CA VAL A 77 -14.06 35.54 -0.70
C VAL A 77 -13.43 34.37 -1.43
N THR A 78 -12.57 33.63 -0.73
CA THR A 78 -11.96 32.39 -1.22
C THR A 78 -12.19 31.26 -0.24
N SER A 79 -12.12 30.02 -0.73
CA SER A 79 -12.13 28.82 0.09
C SER A 79 -11.02 27.87 -0.36
N ILE A 80 -10.54 27.03 0.56
CA ILE A 80 -9.57 25.98 0.28
C ILE A 80 -10.05 24.71 0.95
N ASP A 81 -10.22 23.63 0.20
CA ASP A 81 -10.44 22.29 0.74
C ASP A 81 -9.82 21.22 -0.17
N LYS A 82 -9.95 19.95 0.21
CA LYS A 82 -9.39 18.80 -0.48
C LYS A 82 -10.26 18.38 -1.68
N GLN A 83 -9.63 17.63 -2.58
CA GLN A 83 -10.26 17.04 -3.75
C GLN A 83 -11.58 16.32 -3.42
N GLY A 84 -12.58 16.52 -4.27
CA GLY A 84 -13.92 15.93 -4.12
C GLY A 84 -14.79 16.54 -3.01
N GLN A 85 -14.27 17.47 -2.20
CA GLN A 85 -15.06 18.11 -1.15
C GLN A 85 -15.85 19.30 -1.69
N THR A 86 -17.13 19.39 -1.30
CA THR A 86 -17.95 20.56 -1.56
C THR A 86 -17.44 21.73 -0.72
N GLN A 87 -17.33 22.90 -1.34
CA GLN A 87 -16.87 24.12 -0.68
C GLN A 87 -17.95 25.18 -0.69
N THR A 88 -17.92 26.08 0.28
CA THR A 88 -18.85 27.20 0.36
C THR A 88 -18.11 28.51 0.63
N GLY A 89 -18.58 29.59 0.04
CA GLY A 89 -18.10 30.95 0.33
C GLY A 89 -19.19 31.98 0.10
N LYS A 90 -19.27 32.98 0.97
CA LYS A 90 -20.23 34.08 0.86
C LYS A 90 -19.48 35.41 0.73
N PRO A 91 -19.48 36.05 -0.45
CA PRO A 91 -18.98 37.40 -0.58
C PRO A 91 -19.72 38.33 0.39
N LYS A 92 -19.01 39.26 1.00
CA LYS A 92 -19.61 40.19 1.97
C LYS A 92 -20.09 41.43 1.24
N PHE A 93 -21.39 41.71 1.33
CA PHE A 93 -22.01 42.90 0.74
C PHE A 93 -22.29 43.92 1.84
N THR A 94 -21.90 45.17 1.60
CA THR A 94 -22.10 46.27 2.55
C THR A 94 -22.92 47.35 1.86
N GLU A 95 -24.01 47.77 2.52
CA GLU A 95 -24.83 48.89 2.06
C GLU A 95 -24.01 50.18 1.97
N GLY A 96 -24.33 51.04 0.99
CA GLY A 96 -23.66 52.33 0.85
C GLY A 96 -24.11 53.35 1.91
N ASP A 97 -25.37 53.25 2.34
CA ASP A 97 -25.99 54.09 3.36
C ASP A 97 -27.10 53.29 4.07
N PRO A 98 -27.20 53.31 5.41
CA PRO A 98 -28.24 52.59 6.16
C PRO A 98 -29.68 52.95 5.81
N VAL A 99 -29.94 54.12 5.21
CA VAL A 99 -31.30 54.48 4.74
C VAL A 99 -31.69 53.77 3.45
N VAL A 100 -30.71 53.18 2.74
CA VAL A 100 -30.91 52.35 1.54
C VAL A 100 -30.21 51.01 1.75
N PRO A 101 -30.81 50.11 2.56
CA PRO A 101 -30.19 48.83 2.87
C PRO A 101 -30.13 47.90 1.65
N MET A 102 -29.35 46.83 1.77
CA MET A 102 -29.38 45.73 0.80
C MET A 102 -30.80 45.16 0.67
N ASP A 103 -31.19 44.77 -0.54
CA ASP A 103 -32.50 44.17 -0.76
C ASP A 103 -32.45 42.66 -0.49
N ASP A 104 -32.97 42.25 0.66
CA ASP A 104 -33.10 40.83 1.02
C ASP A 104 -34.33 40.15 0.37
N ASP A 105 -35.27 40.92 -0.19
CA ASP A 105 -36.42 40.38 -0.92
C ASP A 105 -36.06 40.00 -2.38
N THR A 106 -34.95 40.55 -2.89
CA THR A 106 -34.41 40.22 -4.21
C THR A 106 -33.27 39.19 -4.06
N PRO A 107 -33.46 37.94 -4.52
CA PRO A 107 -32.43 36.89 -4.39
C PRO A 107 -31.14 37.24 -5.13
N ALA A 108 -30.01 36.82 -4.56
CA ALA A 108 -28.73 36.87 -5.25
C ALA A 108 -28.71 35.97 -6.50
N THR A 109 -28.03 36.42 -7.55
CA THR A 109 -27.82 35.66 -8.80
C THR A 109 -26.36 35.76 -9.24
N PHE A 110 -25.96 35.00 -10.25
CA PHE A 110 -24.76 35.30 -11.02
C PHE A 110 -24.99 36.47 -11.98
N GLU A 111 -23.93 36.95 -12.63
CA GLU A 111 -23.98 38.11 -13.54
C GLU A 111 -24.96 37.95 -14.71
N ASP A 112 -25.16 36.71 -15.18
CA ASP A 112 -26.10 36.36 -16.25
C ASP A 112 -27.55 36.16 -15.75
N GLY A 113 -27.79 36.34 -14.44
CA GLY A 113 -29.10 36.13 -13.82
C GLY A 113 -29.40 34.67 -13.42
N SER A 114 -28.50 33.73 -13.70
CA SER A 114 -28.66 32.33 -13.28
C SER A 114 -28.33 32.12 -11.80
N THR A 115 -28.79 30.99 -11.24
CA THR A 115 -28.43 30.55 -9.87
C THR A 115 -27.44 29.39 -9.86
N THR A 116 -27.17 28.80 -11.02
CA THR A 116 -26.28 27.64 -11.18
C THR A 116 -25.41 27.81 -12.40
N LYS A 117 -24.11 27.53 -12.25
CA LYS A 117 -23.12 27.63 -13.33
C LYS A 117 -22.14 26.45 -13.24
N THR A 118 -22.04 25.67 -14.30
CA THR A 118 -21.07 24.57 -14.41
C THR A 118 -19.92 25.01 -15.30
N ILE A 119 -18.69 24.83 -14.82
CA ILE A 119 -17.47 25.08 -15.58
C ILE A 119 -16.84 23.71 -15.90
N PRO A 120 -16.80 23.30 -17.18
CA PRO A 120 -16.25 22.01 -17.58
C PRO A 120 -14.81 21.81 -17.09
N GLY A 121 -14.55 20.68 -16.44
CA GLY A 121 -13.24 20.35 -15.88
C GLY A 121 -12.97 20.97 -14.51
N GLU A 122 -13.85 21.83 -13.98
CA GLU A 122 -13.73 22.41 -12.63
C GLU A 122 -14.82 21.89 -11.69
N GLY A 123 -16.09 22.09 -12.04
CA GLY A 123 -17.21 21.80 -11.14
C GLY A 123 -18.42 22.68 -11.34
N THR A 124 -19.37 22.58 -10.41
CA THR A 124 -20.64 23.31 -10.45
C THR A 124 -20.76 24.27 -9.27
N TYR A 125 -21.06 25.52 -9.57
CA TYR A 125 -21.35 26.59 -8.62
C TYR A 125 -22.87 26.77 -8.50
N THR A 126 -23.38 26.92 -7.29
CA THR A 126 -24.78 27.26 -7.01
C THR A 126 -24.84 28.39 -5.99
N VAL A 127 -25.53 29.48 -6.32
CA VAL A 127 -25.74 30.60 -5.40
C VAL A 127 -27.11 30.51 -4.72
N ALA A 128 -27.12 30.65 -3.41
CA ALA A 128 -28.32 30.74 -2.58
C ALA A 128 -28.86 32.18 -2.55
N PRO A 129 -30.14 32.40 -2.20
CA PRO A 129 -30.75 33.74 -2.18
C PRO A 129 -30.00 34.78 -1.35
N ASP A 130 -29.33 34.34 -0.28
CA ASP A 130 -28.58 35.21 0.63
C ASP A 130 -27.19 35.63 0.09
N GLY A 131 -26.76 35.09 -1.05
CA GLY A 131 -25.47 35.32 -1.69
C GLY A 131 -24.39 34.28 -1.35
N SER A 132 -24.70 33.25 -0.56
CA SER A 132 -23.78 32.15 -0.30
C SER A 132 -23.63 31.27 -1.55
N VAL A 133 -22.40 30.98 -1.94
CA VAL A 133 -22.11 30.10 -3.09
C VAL A 133 -21.60 28.76 -2.61
N THR A 134 -22.15 27.69 -3.16
CA THR A 134 -21.66 26.32 -3.01
C THR A 134 -20.95 25.90 -4.29
N PHE A 135 -19.74 25.37 -4.18
CA PHE A 135 -18.97 24.79 -5.26
C PHE A 135 -18.79 23.28 -5.04
N VAL A 136 -19.31 22.48 -5.97
CA VAL A 136 -19.11 21.04 -6.03
C VAL A 136 -18.07 20.76 -7.12
N PRO A 137 -16.81 20.45 -6.78
CA PRO A 137 -15.77 20.19 -7.77
C PRO A 137 -16.04 18.90 -8.54
N GLU A 138 -15.62 18.85 -9.80
CA GLU A 138 -15.44 17.57 -10.49
C GLU A 138 -14.38 16.74 -9.76
N LYS A 139 -14.53 15.42 -9.74
CA LYS A 139 -13.67 14.52 -8.94
C LYS A 139 -12.18 14.70 -9.21
N SER A 140 -11.79 14.93 -10.46
CA SER A 140 -10.39 15.11 -10.89
C SER A 140 -9.88 16.54 -10.79
N PHE A 141 -10.73 17.51 -10.43
CA PHE A 141 -10.32 18.91 -10.41
C PHE A 141 -9.38 19.18 -9.23
N ILE A 142 -8.25 19.80 -9.53
CA ILE A 142 -7.26 20.29 -8.56
C ILE A 142 -6.81 21.69 -8.95
N GLY A 143 -6.43 22.50 -7.96
CA GLY A 143 -6.00 23.88 -8.16
C GLY A 143 -7.09 24.91 -7.89
N THR A 144 -6.83 26.16 -8.28
CA THR A 144 -7.74 27.28 -8.08
C THR A 144 -8.75 27.35 -9.22
N GLY A 145 -10.05 27.33 -8.90
CA GLY A 145 -11.12 27.47 -9.88
C GLY A 145 -11.16 28.87 -10.48
N THR A 146 -11.83 29.00 -11.62
CA THR A 146 -12.07 30.30 -12.28
C THR A 146 -12.85 31.26 -11.36
N GLY A 147 -13.70 30.70 -10.50
CA GLY A 147 -14.58 31.43 -9.60
C GLY A 147 -15.81 32.01 -10.30
N VAL A 148 -16.71 32.59 -9.50
CA VAL A 148 -17.97 33.17 -9.97
C VAL A 148 -18.25 34.50 -9.28
N THR A 149 -18.90 35.40 -10.00
CA THR A 149 -19.29 36.72 -9.51
C THR A 149 -20.77 36.70 -9.10
N VAL A 150 -21.04 36.96 -7.83
CA VAL A 150 -22.40 37.05 -7.26
C VAL A 150 -22.87 38.50 -7.35
N LYS A 151 -24.06 38.69 -7.89
CA LYS A 151 -24.74 39.99 -8.02
C LYS A 151 -25.86 40.10 -6.99
N ARG A 152 -25.89 41.22 -6.27
CA ARG A 152 -26.99 41.66 -5.40
C ARG A 152 -27.38 43.10 -5.73
N VAL A 153 -28.50 43.56 -5.18
CA VAL A 153 -28.98 44.95 -5.31
C VAL A 153 -29.37 45.52 -3.95
N ASP A 154 -29.32 46.84 -3.80
CA ASP A 154 -29.95 47.55 -2.68
C ASP A 154 -31.46 47.79 -2.92
N LYS A 155 -32.18 48.34 -1.94
CA LYS A 155 -33.62 48.68 -2.07
C LYS A 155 -33.91 49.69 -3.20
N ASN A 156 -32.90 50.42 -3.67
CA ASN A 156 -32.98 51.33 -4.80
C ASN A 156 -32.76 50.63 -6.16
N GLY A 157 -32.33 49.38 -6.15
CA GLY A 157 -32.00 48.59 -7.34
C GLY A 157 -30.56 48.77 -7.83
N THR A 158 -29.70 49.46 -7.06
CA THR A 158 -28.29 49.66 -7.40
C THR A 158 -27.54 48.33 -7.28
N PRO A 159 -26.94 47.80 -8.36
CA PRO A 159 -26.25 46.52 -8.32
C PRO A 159 -24.87 46.61 -7.68
N VAL A 160 -24.49 45.53 -6.99
CA VAL A 160 -23.13 45.29 -6.49
C VAL A 160 -22.75 43.83 -6.78
N THR A 161 -21.46 43.61 -7.04
CA THR A 161 -20.93 42.30 -7.36
C THR A 161 -19.76 41.92 -6.46
N GLY A 162 -19.77 40.69 -5.94
CA GLY A 162 -18.67 40.12 -5.16
C GLY A 162 -18.22 38.78 -5.71
N LYS A 163 -16.92 38.54 -5.81
CA LYS A 163 -16.36 37.30 -6.37
C LYS A 163 -16.17 36.23 -5.31
N TYR A 164 -16.48 34.98 -5.66
CA TYR A 164 -16.10 33.78 -4.93
C TYR A 164 -15.13 32.92 -5.76
N THR A 165 -13.98 32.54 -5.17
CA THR A 165 -12.99 31.69 -5.84
C THR A 165 -12.55 30.51 -4.94
N PRO A 166 -12.94 29.26 -5.25
CA PRO A 166 -12.50 28.08 -4.52
C PRO A 166 -11.12 27.60 -4.98
N THR A 167 -10.40 26.92 -4.09
CA THR A 167 -9.17 26.19 -4.40
C THR A 167 -9.28 24.75 -3.89
N VAL A 168 -8.94 23.80 -4.75
CA VAL A 168 -8.97 22.37 -4.45
C VAL A 168 -7.54 21.86 -4.32
N THR A 169 -7.21 21.31 -3.15
CA THR A 169 -5.91 20.69 -2.88
C THR A 169 -5.95 19.20 -3.22
N PRO A 170 -4.89 18.65 -3.85
CA PRO A 170 -4.88 17.25 -4.27
C PRO A 170 -4.87 16.31 -3.06
N VAL A 171 -5.52 15.15 -3.21
CA VAL A 171 -5.38 14.02 -2.28
C VAL A 171 -4.65 12.91 -3.02
N THR A 172 -3.54 12.44 -2.46
CA THR A 172 -2.72 11.39 -3.07
C THR A 172 -2.68 10.17 -2.15
N PRO A 173 -3.36 9.06 -2.51
CA PRO A 173 -3.18 7.80 -1.80
C PRO A 173 -1.77 7.23 -2.03
N THR A 174 -1.31 6.39 -1.10
CA THR A 174 0.03 5.77 -1.15
C THR A 174 -0.06 4.26 -1.11
N GLY A 175 0.96 3.59 -1.66
CA GLY A 175 1.09 2.14 -1.64
C GLY A 175 2.42 1.70 -1.03
N GLU A 176 2.40 0.63 -0.24
CA GLU A 176 3.57 -0.04 0.31
C GLU A 176 3.75 -1.42 -0.35
N PRO A 177 4.96 -1.76 -0.81
CA PRO A 177 5.21 -3.00 -1.51
C PRO A 177 5.12 -4.21 -0.58
N ALA A 178 4.84 -5.37 -1.17
CA ALA A 178 4.88 -6.66 -0.47
C ALA A 178 5.97 -7.56 -1.08
N THR A 179 6.58 -8.39 -0.24
CA THR A 179 7.52 -9.42 -0.68
C THR A 179 7.22 -10.75 0.01
N THR A 180 7.55 -11.84 -0.66
CA THR A 180 7.47 -13.19 -0.08
C THR A 180 8.72 -13.97 -0.42
N ILE A 181 9.04 -14.94 0.43
CA ILE A 181 10.09 -15.94 0.18
C ILE A 181 9.45 -17.29 0.45
N GLY A 182 9.55 -18.22 -0.50
CA GLY A 182 8.92 -19.53 -0.39
C GLY A 182 9.68 -20.61 -1.16
N PRO A 183 9.41 -21.89 -0.86
CA PRO A 183 10.10 -23.02 -1.48
C PRO A 183 9.75 -23.20 -2.96
N LYS A 184 10.59 -23.97 -3.67
CA LYS A 184 10.43 -24.28 -5.10
C LYS A 184 9.08 -24.94 -5.40
N GLY A 185 8.42 -24.48 -6.46
CA GLY A 185 7.15 -25.04 -6.94
C GLY A 185 5.90 -24.71 -6.10
N GLN A 186 6.03 -24.02 -4.96
CA GLN A 186 4.88 -23.62 -4.16
C GLN A 186 4.34 -22.26 -4.56
N GLU A 187 3.01 -22.12 -4.53
CA GLU A 187 2.36 -20.83 -4.71
C GLU A 187 2.66 -19.91 -3.53
N GLN A 188 2.90 -18.64 -3.84
CA GLN A 188 3.15 -17.60 -2.85
C GLN A 188 2.09 -16.52 -2.98
N SER A 189 1.65 -15.94 -1.86
CA SER A 189 0.70 -14.84 -1.89
C SER A 189 1.18 -13.70 -1.00
N GLY A 190 1.09 -12.48 -1.51
CA GLY A 190 1.41 -11.27 -0.78
C GLY A 190 0.42 -10.16 -1.13
N LYS A 191 0.07 -9.34 -0.14
CA LYS A 191 -0.87 -8.24 -0.29
C LYS A 191 -0.14 -6.91 -0.09
N PRO A 192 0.11 -6.14 -1.17
CA PRO A 192 0.54 -4.75 -1.03
C PRO A 192 -0.47 -3.95 -0.22
N ILE A 193 0.01 -3.00 0.58
CA ILE A 193 -0.84 -2.19 1.46
C ILE A 193 -1.12 -0.86 0.77
N PHE A 194 -2.38 -0.45 0.72
CA PHE A 194 -2.78 0.86 0.20
C PHE A 194 -3.37 1.70 1.32
N LYS A 195 -2.92 2.95 1.41
CA LYS A 195 -3.37 3.92 2.41
C LYS A 195 -3.98 5.13 1.71
N GLU A 196 -5.17 5.50 2.15
CA GLU A 196 -5.84 6.73 1.71
C GLU A 196 -5.00 7.97 2.02
N GLY A 197 -5.07 8.98 1.14
CA GLY A 197 -4.38 10.25 1.38
C GLY A 197 -5.12 11.14 2.39
N ASP A 198 -6.44 10.98 2.50
CA ASP A 198 -7.31 11.68 3.47
C ASP A 198 -8.54 10.83 3.76
N SER A 199 -9.02 10.82 5.01
CA SER A 199 -10.18 9.99 5.40
C SER A 199 -11.52 10.45 4.84
N ARG A 200 -11.61 11.68 4.29
CA ARG A 200 -12.80 12.15 3.55
C ARG A 200 -12.78 11.73 2.08
N VAL A 201 -11.68 11.13 1.63
CA VAL A 201 -11.50 10.57 0.28
C VAL A 201 -10.87 9.16 0.44
N PRO A 202 -11.66 8.18 0.91
CA PRO A 202 -11.15 6.85 1.16
C PRO A 202 -10.79 6.12 -0.14
N MET A 203 -10.07 5.00 0.01
CA MET A 203 -9.85 4.07 -1.10
C MET A 203 -11.20 3.56 -1.66
N ASN A 204 -11.26 3.34 -2.96
CA ASN A 204 -12.48 2.89 -3.62
C ASN A 204 -12.54 1.35 -3.62
N ASP A 205 -13.25 0.77 -2.66
CA ASP A 205 -13.39 -0.68 -2.53
C ASP A 205 -14.32 -1.31 -3.58
N ASP A 206 -15.15 -0.50 -4.25
CA ASP A 206 -16.01 -0.95 -5.36
C ASP A 206 -15.22 -1.17 -6.66
N VAL A 207 -14.01 -0.63 -6.76
CA VAL A 207 -13.13 -0.80 -7.92
C VAL A 207 -12.08 -1.87 -7.61
N PRO A 208 -12.09 -3.02 -8.30
CA PRO A 208 -11.16 -4.10 -8.02
C PRO A 208 -9.72 -3.70 -8.35
N ALA A 209 -8.77 -4.27 -7.59
CA ALA A 209 -7.35 -4.12 -7.91
C ALA A 209 -7.01 -4.71 -9.28
N THR A 210 -6.09 -4.07 -10.00
CA THR A 210 -5.54 -4.58 -11.27
C THR A 210 -4.03 -4.43 -11.29
N PHE A 211 -3.37 -5.04 -12.28
CA PHE A 211 -2.02 -4.64 -12.66
C PHE A 211 -2.00 -3.29 -13.38
N ASP A 212 -0.81 -2.77 -13.64
CA ASP A 212 -0.57 -1.48 -14.28
C ASP A 212 -1.12 -1.37 -15.70
N ASP A 213 -1.27 -2.49 -16.39
CA ASP A 213 -1.92 -2.60 -17.71
C ASP A 213 -3.44 -2.81 -17.66
N GLY A 214 -4.02 -2.84 -16.46
CA GLY A 214 -5.45 -3.10 -16.23
C GLY A 214 -5.85 -4.58 -16.24
N SER A 215 -4.91 -5.51 -16.45
CA SER A 215 -5.18 -6.95 -16.37
C SER A 215 -5.22 -7.46 -14.92
N THR A 216 -5.77 -8.66 -14.73
CA THR A 216 -5.76 -9.36 -13.43
C THR A 216 -4.76 -10.53 -13.42
N THR A 217 -4.13 -10.84 -14.55
CA THR A 217 -3.23 -11.98 -14.70
C THR A 217 -2.05 -11.62 -15.59
N LYS A 218 -0.83 -11.94 -15.16
CA LYS A 218 0.41 -11.67 -15.90
C LYS A 218 1.32 -12.90 -15.86
N THR A 219 1.65 -13.45 -17.02
CA THR A 219 2.55 -14.62 -17.15
C THR A 219 3.89 -14.15 -17.68
N ILE A 220 4.97 -14.57 -17.02
CA ILE A 220 6.35 -14.30 -17.43
C ILE A 220 7.00 -15.65 -17.78
N PRO A 221 7.31 -15.90 -19.07
CA PRO A 221 7.91 -17.17 -19.50
C PRO A 221 9.19 -17.51 -18.74
N GLY A 222 9.31 -18.75 -18.26
CA GLY A 222 10.46 -19.22 -17.49
C GLY A 222 10.48 -18.75 -16.04
N VAL A 223 9.45 -18.03 -15.59
CA VAL A 223 9.36 -17.49 -14.22
C VAL A 223 8.09 -17.97 -13.53
N GLY A 224 6.92 -17.67 -14.08
CA GLY A 224 5.65 -17.99 -13.45
C GLY A 224 4.50 -17.07 -13.82
N THR A 225 3.37 -17.27 -13.14
CA THR A 225 2.13 -16.53 -13.36
C THR A 225 1.72 -15.78 -12.10
N TYR A 226 1.43 -14.49 -12.25
CA TYR A 226 0.83 -13.63 -11.24
C TYR A 226 -0.67 -13.51 -11.48
N THR A 227 -1.46 -13.55 -10.42
CA THR A 227 -2.89 -13.22 -10.44
C THR A 227 -3.18 -12.27 -9.29
N VAL A 228 -3.90 -11.17 -9.55
CA VAL A 228 -4.34 -10.23 -8.51
C VAL A 228 -5.84 -10.40 -8.25
N ALA A 229 -6.19 -10.55 -6.98
CA ALA A 229 -7.57 -10.61 -6.51
C ALA A 229 -8.15 -9.19 -6.35
N PRO A 230 -9.50 -9.03 -6.33
CA PRO A 230 -10.14 -7.73 -6.19
C PRO A 230 -9.66 -6.89 -5.00
N ASP A 231 -9.27 -7.54 -3.90
CA ASP A 231 -8.80 -6.90 -2.67
C ASP A 231 -7.32 -6.47 -2.72
N GLY A 232 -6.62 -6.72 -3.83
CA GLY A 232 -5.21 -6.40 -4.04
C GLY A 232 -4.24 -7.51 -3.65
N THR A 233 -4.71 -8.66 -3.14
CA THR A 233 -3.84 -9.81 -2.87
C THR A 233 -3.30 -10.36 -4.19
N VAL A 234 -1.98 -10.51 -4.30
CA VAL A 234 -1.33 -11.09 -5.47
C VAL A 234 -0.87 -12.50 -5.14
N THR A 235 -1.26 -13.46 -5.96
CA THR A 235 -0.77 -14.84 -5.93
C THR A 235 0.21 -15.04 -7.08
N PHE A 236 1.39 -15.57 -6.76
CA PHE A 236 2.41 -15.98 -7.71
C PHE A 236 2.54 -17.50 -7.72
N LYS A 237 2.36 -18.09 -8.89
CA LYS A 237 2.62 -19.50 -9.17
C LYS A 237 3.92 -19.61 -9.99
N PRO A 238 5.03 -20.05 -9.39
CA PRO A 238 6.28 -20.21 -10.13
C PRO A 238 6.18 -21.33 -11.16
N GLU A 239 6.94 -21.21 -12.26
CA GLU A 239 7.22 -22.37 -13.11
C GLU A 239 8.10 -23.38 -12.34
N PRO A 240 7.98 -24.70 -12.62
CA PRO A 240 8.62 -25.74 -11.82
C PRO A 240 10.13 -25.56 -11.63
N GLU A 241 10.85 -25.07 -12.63
CA GLU A 241 12.31 -24.90 -12.57
C GLU A 241 12.77 -23.52 -12.11
N PHE A 242 11.85 -22.58 -11.86
CA PHE A 242 12.21 -21.23 -11.47
C PHE A 242 12.71 -21.17 -10.02
N THR A 243 13.80 -20.45 -9.80
CA THR A 243 14.37 -20.15 -8.48
C THR A 243 14.92 -18.73 -8.50
N GLY A 244 15.07 -18.11 -7.33
CA GLY A 244 15.55 -16.75 -7.18
C GLY A 244 14.42 -15.72 -7.12
N SER A 245 14.80 -14.44 -7.21
CA SER A 245 13.86 -13.32 -7.15
C SER A 245 13.17 -13.13 -8.49
N ALA A 246 11.83 -13.15 -8.51
CA ALA A 246 11.06 -12.93 -9.72
C ALA A 246 10.95 -11.43 -10.05
N PRO A 247 10.73 -11.06 -11.34
CA PRO A 247 10.42 -9.68 -11.69
C PRO A 247 9.16 -9.21 -10.97
N SER A 248 9.21 -8.03 -10.38
CA SER A 248 8.09 -7.47 -9.64
C SER A 248 6.91 -7.13 -10.55
N VAL A 249 5.70 -7.23 -10.00
CA VAL A 249 4.48 -6.73 -10.63
C VAL A 249 3.94 -5.54 -9.85
N THR A 250 3.32 -4.59 -10.55
CA THR A 250 2.74 -3.39 -9.96
C THR A 250 1.23 -3.55 -9.86
N VAL A 251 0.70 -3.51 -8.64
CA VAL A 251 -0.73 -3.45 -8.36
C VAL A 251 -1.16 -2.00 -8.29
N VAL A 252 -2.30 -1.70 -8.91
CA VAL A 252 -2.90 -0.37 -8.96
C VAL A 252 -4.28 -0.41 -8.29
N ARG A 253 -4.52 0.60 -7.45
CA ARG A 253 -5.80 0.89 -6.81
C ARG A 253 -6.10 2.38 -6.96
N GLU A 254 -7.34 2.79 -6.76
CA GLU A 254 -7.75 4.19 -6.78
C GLU A 254 -8.61 4.57 -5.58
N ASP A 255 -8.63 5.86 -5.25
CA ASP A 255 -9.55 6.43 -4.27
C ASP A 255 -10.92 6.77 -4.88
N MET A 256 -11.87 7.23 -4.06
CA MET A 256 -13.23 7.60 -4.51
C MET A 256 -13.27 8.71 -5.59
N ASN A 257 -12.18 9.47 -5.72
CA ASN A 257 -12.00 10.52 -6.72
C ASN A 257 -11.29 10.01 -8.00
N GLY A 258 -10.87 8.75 -8.03
CA GLY A 258 -10.15 8.14 -9.14
C GLY A 258 -8.64 8.44 -9.13
N THR A 259 -8.10 9.02 -8.05
CA THR A 259 -6.66 9.22 -7.93
C THR A 259 -6.00 7.87 -7.64
N LYS A 260 -5.04 7.48 -8.48
CA LYS A 260 -4.40 6.16 -8.42
C LYS A 260 -3.24 6.13 -7.42
N ALA A 261 -3.13 5.02 -6.70
CA ALA A 261 -1.94 4.59 -5.98
C ALA A 261 -1.43 3.28 -6.59
N SER A 262 -0.11 3.07 -6.52
CA SER A 262 0.51 1.83 -6.96
C SER A 262 1.47 1.29 -5.91
N ALA A 263 1.60 -0.04 -5.86
CA ALA A 263 2.53 -0.74 -5.01
C ALA A 263 3.01 -2.02 -5.72
N THR A 264 4.22 -2.49 -5.41
CA THR A 264 4.77 -3.67 -6.06
C THR A 264 4.62 -4.93 -5.22
N TYR A 265 4.59 -6.08 -5.88
CA TYR A 265 4.76 -7.38 -5.27
C TYR A 265 5.96 -8.10 -5.88
N THR A 266 6.86 -8.61 -5.04
CA THR A 266 8.08 -9.33 -5.45
C THR A 266 8.24 -10.65 -4.69
N PRO A 267 7.94 -11.80 -5.31
CA PRO A 267 8.20 -13.10 -4.73
C PRO A 267 9.63 -13.59 -5.00
N THR A 268 10.17 -14.35 -4.06
CA THR A 268 11.45 -15.05 -4.19
C THR A 268 11.24 -16.55 -3.97
N VAL A 269 11.75 -17.36 -4.89
CA VAL A 269 11.70 -18.82 -4.79
C VAL A 269 13.05 -19.34 -4.31
N ILE A 270 13.06 -20.08 -3.21
CA ILE A 270 14.28 -20.67 -2.65
C ILE A 270 14.71 -21.85 -3.56
N PRO A 271 15.99 -21.90 -3.99
CA PRO A 271 16.51 -23.06 -4.70
C PRO A 271 16.56 -24.29 -3.80
N VAL A 272 16.77 -25.48 -4.36
CA VAL A 272 16.88 -26.72 -3.59
C VAL A 272 18.27 -27.35 -3.70
N THR A 273 18.61 -28.20 -2.72
CA THR A 273 19.77 -29.08 -2.77
C THR A 273 19.35 -30.54 -2.91
N THR A 274 19.93 -31.26 -3.86
CA THR A 274 19.69 -32.69 -4.10
C THR A 274 20.95 -33.52 -3.87
N PHE A 275 20.75 -34.78 -3.46
CA PHE A 275 21.81 -35.77 -3.24
C PHE A 275 21.60 -36.95 -4.20
N VAL A 276 22.47 -37.08 -5.19
CA VAL A 276 22.31 -38.03 -6.30
C VAL A 276 23.55 -38.90 -6.51
N ASP A 277 23.38 -40.07 -7.12
CA ASP A 277 24.51 -40.88 -7.61
C ASP A 277 25.10 -40.35 -8.93
N LYS A 278 26.14 -41.02 -9.45
CA LYS A 278 26.81 -40.65 -10.71
C LYS A 278 25.87 -40.68 -11.92
N GLU A 279 24.78 -41.43 -11.83
CA GLU A 279 23.74 -41.55 -12.85
C GLU A 279 22.64 -40.48 -12.68
N GLY A 280 22.72 -39.62 -11.65
CA GLY A 280 21.76 -38.57 -11.36
C GLY A 280 20.52 -39.06 -10.60
N LYS A 281 20.54 -40.28 -10.07
CA LYS A 281 19.42 -40.84 -9.32
C LYS A 281 19.51 -40.45 -7.85
N ALA A 282 18.38 -40.05 -7.27
CA ALA A 282 18.30 -39.69 -5.85
C ALA A 282 18.76 -40.83 -4.93
N ILE A 283 19.57 -40.49 -3.94
CA ILE A 283 20.09 -41.45 -2.95
C ILE A 283 19.01 -41.72 -1.88
N PRO A 284 18.62 -42.99 -1.64
CA PRO A 284 17.63 -43.33 -0.63
C PRO A 284 18.01 -42.83 0.76
N GLY A 285 17.06 -42.21 1.46
CA GLY A 285 17.27 -41.65 2.82
C GLY A 285 17.83 -40.24 2.85
N TYR A 286 18.17 -39.64 1.70
CA TYR A 286 18.66 -38.28 1.58
C TYR A 286 17.72 -37.48 0.67
N PRO A 287 16.65 -36.88 1.22
CA PRO A 287 15.65 -36.16 0.45
C PRO A 287 16.23 -34.87 -0.16
N THR A 288 15.49 -34.30 -1.11
CA THR A 288 15.72 -32.92 -1.54
C THR A 288 15.44 -31.97 -0.38
N GLU A 289 16.34 -31.04 -0.15
CA GLU A 289 16.25 -30.06 0.94
C GLU A 289 16.17 -28.64 0.38
N ASP A 290 15.42 -27.75 1.03
CA ASP A 290 15.32 -26.34 0.63
C ASP A 290 16.61 -25.58 0.93
N GLY A 291 16.95 -24.64 0.06
CA GLY A 291 18.14 -23.79 0.18
C GLY A 291 19.43 -24.49 -0.23
N GLU A 292 20.54 -23.81 0.03
CA GLU A 292 21.88 -24.32 -0.23
C GLU A 292 22.38 -25.10 0.98
N GLN A 293 22.49 -26.42 0.83
CA GLN A 293 22.91 -27.33 1.90
C GLN A 293 24.34 -27.81 1.68
N PRO A 294 25.11 -28.05 2.76
CA PRO A 294 26.44 -28.65 2.64
C PRO A 294 26.34 -30.09 2.11
N LYS A 295 27.46 -30.62 1.62
CA LYS A 295 27.56 -32.05 1.30
C LYS A 295 27.31 -32.90 2.55
N ALA A 296 26.66 -34.04 2.38
CA ALA A 296 26.35 -34.98 3.44
C ALA A 296 27.35 -36.15 3.47
N GLU A 297 27.57 -36.75 4.64
CA GLU A 297 28.24 -38.03 4.76
C GLU A 297 27.20 -39.15 4.55
N ILE A 298 27.34 -39.89 3.46
CA ILE A 298 26.39 -40.90 3.02
C ILE A 298 27.03 -42.29 3.16
N PRO A 299 26.55 -43.17 4.06
CA PRO A 299 27.09 -44.51 4.22
C PRO A 299 27.08 -45.31 2.91
N GLY A 300 28.20 -45.95 2.58
CA GLY A 300 28.34 -46.70 1.33
C GLY A 300 28.58 -45.85 0.08
N TYR A 301 28.72 -44.53 0.23
CA TYR A 301 28.99 -43.60 -0.87
C TYR A 301 30.18 -42.69 -0.55
N ARG A 302 30.89 -42.25 -1.59
CA ARG A 302 31.89 -41.18 -1.53
C ARG A 302 31.41 -39.99 -2.33
N PHE A 303 31.69 -38.79 -1.83
CA PHE A 303 31.42 -37.54 -2.54
C PHE A 303 32.31 -37.42 -3.78
N VAL A 304 31.71 -37.02 -4.91
CA VAL A 304 32.39 -36.82 -6.19
C VAL A 304 32.56 -35.32 -6.44
N GLU A 305 31.45 -34.59 -6.54
CA GLU A 305 31.45 -33.16 -6.86
C GLU A 305 30.15 -32.48 -6.43
N THR A 306 30.19 -31.15 -6.38
CA THR A 306 29.01 -30.29 -6.25
C THR A 306 28.79 -29.57 -7.57
N LYS A 307 27.58 -29.67 -8.12
CA LYS A 307 27.16 -28.93 -9.30
C LYS A 307 26.18 -27.83 -8.90
N LYS A 308 26.40 -26.61 -9.41
CA LYS A 308 25.41 -25.53 -9.34
C LYS A 308 24.67 -25.47 -10.68
N LEU A 309 23.36 -25.63 -10.64
CA LEU A 309 22.52 -25.62 -11.85
C LEU A 309 22.28 -24.17 -12.33
N PRO A 310 21.77 -23.96 -13.55
CA PRO A 310 21.48 -22.62 -14.08
C PRO A 310 20.31 -21.90 -13.38
N ASN A 311 19.26 -22.63 -12.98
CA ASN A 311 18.40 -22.20 -11.88
C ASN A 311 19.25 -22.36 -10.61
N GLY A 312 19.20 -21.57 -9.55
CA GLY A 312 20.18 -21.64 -8.46
C GLY A 312 20.25 -22.93 -7.61
N ASP A 313 19.72 -24.07 -8.06
CA ASP A 313 19.75 -25.37 -7.39
C ASP A 313 21.17 -25.93 -7.28
N THR A 314 21.37 -26.75 -6.25
CA THR A 314 22.64 -27.43 -5.96
C THR A 314 22.44 -28.93 -6.06
N GLU A 315 23.30 -29.63 -6.78
CA GLU A 315 23.33 -31.09 -6.83
C GLU A 315 24.66 -31.59 -6.27
N HIS A 316 24.61 -32.36 -5.17
CA HIS A 316 25.76 -33.10 -4.67
C HIS A 316 25.78 -34.51 -5.26
N VAL A 317 26.84 -34.84 -5.99
CA VAL A 317 27.00 -36.11 -6.68
C VAL A 317 27.87 -37.05 -5.87
N TYR A 318 27.44 -38.31 -5.74
CA TYR A 318 28.14 -39.34 -5.01
C TYR A 318 28.34 -40.60 -5.86
N GLU A 319 29.29 -41.42 -5.46
CA GLU A 319 29.57 -42.72 -6.06
C GLU A 319 29.57 -43.80 -4.99
N LYS A 320 28.95 -44.95 -5.26
CA LYS A 320 29.04 -46.09 -4.35
C LYS A 320 30.49 -46.52 -4.19
N VAL A 321 30.94 -46.65 -2.96
CA VAL A 321 32.23 -47.30 -2.67
C VAL A 321 32.11 -48.79 -2.96
N LYS A 322 33.23 -49.46 -3.19
CA LYS A 322 33.27 -50.89 -3.51
C LYS A 322 34.00 -51.67 -2.43
N THR A 323 33.57 -52.91 -2.20
CA THR A 323 34.25 -53.87 -1.32
C THR A 323 34.87 -54.99 -2.16
N SER A 324 36.16 -55.24 -1.98
CA SER A 324 36.91 -56.30 -2.67
C SER A 324 37.51 -57.30 -1.68
N HIS A 325 37.65 -58.55 -2.13
CA HIS A 325 38.20 -59.67 -1.36
C HIS A 325 39.47 -60.14 -2.06
N LYS A 326 40.63 -59.90 -1.45
CA LYS A 326 41.93 -60.16 -2.07
C LYS A 326 42.83 -61.02 -1.21
N ASP A 327 43.72 -61.79 -1.83
CA ASP A 327 44.78 -62.49 -1.11
C ASP A 327 45.90 -61.53 -0.65
N LYS A 328 46.88 -62.04 0.11
CA LYS A 328 48.02 -61.24 0.59
C LYS A 328 48.87 -60.68 -0.55
N GLU A 329 48.81 -61.29 -1.72
CA GLU A 329 49.51 -60.90 -2.94
C GLU A 329 48.70 -59.86 -3.76
N GLY A 330 47.47 -59.54 -3.35
CA GLY A 330 46.60 -58.55 -3.99
C GLY A 330 45.77 -59.10 -5.16
N ASN A 331 45.69 -60.41 -5.33
CA ASN A 331 44.85 -61.04 -6.35
C ASN A 331 43.41 -61.21 -5.85
N GLU A 332 42.44 -61.12 -6.76
CA GLU A 332 41.04 -61.40 -6.46
C GLU A 332 40.85 -62.88 -6.09
N ILE A 333 40.06 -63.13 -5.05
CA ILE A 333 39.76 -64.49 -4.62
C ILE A 333 38.63 -65.07 -5.48
N PRO A 334 38.84 -66.21 -6.17
CA PRO A 334 37.81 -66.81 -7.03
C PRO A 334 36.50 -67.06 -6.29
N GLY A 335 35.37 -66.65 -6.89
CA GLY A 335 34.03 -66.79 -6.31
C GLY A 335 33.61 -65.63 -5.39
N TYR A 336 34.49 -64.65 -5.14
CA TYR A 336 34.21 -63.49 -4.31
C TYR A 336 34.45 -62.19 -5.11
N PRO A 337 33.49 -61.79 -5.97
CA PRO A 337 33.63 -60.62 -6.81
C PRO A 337 33.69 -59.32 -6.00
N ILE A 338 34.06 -58.23 -6.67
CA ILE A 338 33.92 -56.88 -6.12
C ILE A 338 32.43 -56.56 -6.00
N GLU A 339 32.01 -56.12 -4.82
CA GLU A 339 30.62 -55.80 -4.50
C GLU A 339 30.46 -54.31 -4.21
N ASP A 340 29.32 -53.71 -4.59
CA ASP A 340 29.02 -52.32 -4.26
C ASP A 340 28.65 -52.17 -2.77
N GLY A 341 28.97 -51.00 -2.20
CA GLY A 341 28.75 -50.66 -0.80
C GLY A 341 29.89 -51.08 0.13
N GLU A 342 29.75 -50.73 1.40
CA GLU A 342 30.60 -51.23 2.49
C GLU A 342 30.04 -52.56 2.98
N ASN A 343 30.63 -53.67 2.55
CA ASN A 343 30.25 -55.01 2.97
C ASN A 343 31.20 -55.50 4.08
N PRO A 344 30.74 -56.34 5.03
CA PRO A 344 31.62 -56.95 6.01
C PRO A 344 32.52 -58.01 5.36
N ASN A 345 33.56 -58.41 6.09
CA ASN A 345 34.39 -59.55 5.69
C ASN A 345 33.56 -60.85 5.64
N ARG A 346 34.06 -61.84 4.91
CA ARG A 346 33.38 -63.12 4.67
C ARG A 346 34.26 -64.28 5.08
N ASP A 347 33.63 -65.37 5.51
CA ASP A 347 34.32 -66.65 5.68
C ASP A 347 34.54 -67.28 4.30
N ILE A 348 35.81 -67.29 3.87
CA ILE A 348 36.23 -67.80 2.57
C ILE A 348 36.89 -69.18 2.76
N PRO A 349 36.34 -70.28 2.21
CA PRO A 349 36.94 -71.60 2.32
C PRO A 349 38.38 -71.64 1.81
N GLY A 350 39.29 -72.18 2.64
CA GLY A 350 40.72 -72.28 2.31
C GLY A 350 41.51 -70.99 2.53
N TYR A 351 40.89 -69.95 3.09
CA TYR A 351 41.54 -68.68 3.43
C TYR A 351 41.21 -68.27 4.87
N ARG A 352 42.12 -67.54 5.52
CA ARG A 352 41.89 -66.87 6.81
C ARG A 352 41.90 -65.36 6.61
N PHE A 353 40.95 -64.66 7.22
CA PHE A 353 40.92 -63.19 7.19
C PHE A 353 42.16 -62.60 7.90
N VAL A 354 42.76 -61.60 7.28
CA VAL A 354 43.98 -60.92 7.78
C VAL A 354 43.63 -59.54 8.31
N GLU A 355 43.11 -58.67 7.44
CA GLU A 355 42.80 -57.28 7.79
C GLU A 355 41.79 -56.66 6.81
N THR A 356 41.19 -55.56 7.24
CA THR A 356 40.39 -54.69 6.39
C THR A 356 41.17 -53.40 6.14
N LYS A 357 41.39 -53.06 4.88
CA LYS A 357 41.99 -51.79 4.43
C LYS A 357 40.91 -50.88 3.86
N LYS A 358 40.87 -49.64 4.33
CA LYS A 358 40.09 -48.58 3.66
C LYS A 358 41.02 -47.82 2.73
N LEU A 359 40.72 -47.85 1.44
CA LEU A 359 41.53 -47.24 0.39
C LEU A 359 41.32 -45.71 0.37
N PRO A 360 42.27 -44.92 -0.16
CA PRO A 360 42.14 -43.46 -0.23
C PRO A 360 40.91 -42.98 -1.03
N ASN A 361 40.42 -43.81 -1.95
CA ASN A 361 39.20 -43.58 -2.71
C ASN A 361 37.93 -43.99 -1.93
N GLY A 362 38.02 -44.38 -0.66
CA GLY A 362 36.90 -44.80 0.16
C GLY A 362 36.46 -46.26 0.00
N ASP A 363 37.00 -47.00 -0.97
CA ASP A 363 36.72 -48.43 -1.16
C ASP A 363 37.28 -49.27 0.00
N THR A 364 36.68 -50.43 0.24
CA THR A 364 37.09 -51.39 1.26
C THR A 364 37.77 -52.60 0.60
N GLU A 365 38.92 -52.99 1.12
CA GLU A 365 39.64 -54.19 0.70
C GLU A 365 39.83 -55.11 1.91
N HIS A 366 39.17 -56.27 1.88
CA HIS A 366 39.40 -57.33 2.86
C HIS A 366 40.53 -58.23 2.34
N VAL A 367 41.60 -58.32 3.11
CA VAL A 367 42.79 -59.12 2.78
C VAL A 367 42.70 -60.47 3.49
N TYR A 368 42.97 -61.54 2.75
CA TYR A 368 42.94 -62.91 3.25
C TYR A 368 44.26 -63.63 2.95
N GLU A 369 44.56 -64.65 3.75
CA GLU A 369 45.73 -65.51 3.58
C GLU A 369 45.30 -66.94 3.34
N LYS A 370 45.86 -67.57 2.30
CA LYS A 370 45.54 -68.96 1.98
C LYS A 370 46.02 -69.88 3.11
N VAL A 371 45.10 -70.68 3.66
CA VAL A 371 45.44 -71.68 4.66
C VAL A 371 46.00 -72.90 3.93
N PRO A 372 47.21 -73.38 4.25
CA PRO A 372 47.71 -74.61 3.66
C PRO A 372 46.77 -75.74 4.02
N THR A 373 46.24 -76.42 2.99
CA THR A 373 45.54 -77.68 3.18
C THR A 373 46.51 -78.64 3.85
N PRO A 374 46.15 -79.26 5.00
CA PRO A 374 46.91 -80.36 5.54
C PRO A 374 47.08 -81.41 4.45
N ASP A 375 48.25 -82.03 4.35
CA ASP A 375 48.43 -83.21 3.50
C ASP A 375 47.30 -84.20 3.81
N PRO A 376 46.69 -84.83 2.78
CA PRO A 376 45.63 -85.80 3.01
C PRO A 376 46.16 -86.85 3.99
N VAL A 377 45.53 -86.93 5.17
CA VAL A 377 45.80 -88.00 6.12
C VAL A 377 45.53 -89.30 5.35
N PRO A 378 46.47 -90.25 5.30
CA PRO A 378 46.27 -91.51 4.60
C PRO A 378 44.97 -92.13 5.09
N THR A 379 44.04 -92.36 4.16
CA THR A 379 42.83 -93.13 4.40
C THR A 379 43.22 -94.46 5.05
N PRO A 380 42.74 -94.78 6.27
CA PRO A 380 42.94 -96.09 6.85
C PRO A 380 42.33 -97.16 5.95
N ASP A 381 43.01 -98.29 5.80
CA ASP A 381 42.52 -99.44 5.05
C ASP A 381 41.10 -99.85 5.49
N PRO A 382 40.22 -100.23 4.55
CA PRO A 382 38.86 -100.63 4.88
C PRO A 382 38.87 -101.84 5.81
N VAL A 383 38.26 -101.69 6.99
CA VAL A 383 37.98 -102.77 7.93
C VAL A 383 36.93 -103.71 7.31
N PRO A 384 37.11 -105.05 7.36
CA PRO A 384 36.14 -105.97 6.79
C PRO A 384 34.76 -105.80 7.46
N THR A 385 33.76 -105.56 6.62
CA THR A 385 32.34 -105.46 6.98
C THR A 385 31.84 -106.81 7.54
N PRO A 386 31.27 -106.84 8.76
CA PRO A 386 30.55 -108.01 9.26
C PRO A 386 29.32 -108.31 8.41
N ASP A 387 28.98 -109.60 8.29
CA ASP A 387 27.82 -110.09 7.54
C ASP A 387 26.52 -109.37 7.96
N PRO A 388 25.63 -109.06 6.99
CA PRO A 388 24.39 -108.36 7.28
C PRO A 388 23.45 -109.25 8.11
N VAL A 389 23.06 -108.74 9.29
CA VAL A 389 21.97 -109.28 10.10
C VAL A 389 20.65 -109.06 9.34
N PRO A 390 19.73 -110.04 9.26
CA PRO A 390 18.47 -109.88 8.55
C PRO A 390 17.65 -108.70 9.12
N THR A 391 17.36 -107.74 8.25
CA THR A 391 16.43 -106.63 8.50
C THR A 391 15.02 -107.19 8.73
N PRO A 392 14.33 -106.81 9.82
CA PRO A 392 12.91 -107.10 9.98
C PRO A 392 12.10 -106.52 8.83
N ASP A 393 11.05 -107.23 8.43
CA ASP A 393 10.12 -106.78 7.39
C ASP A 393 9.60 -105.36 7.70
N PRO A 394 9.52 -104.48 6.68
CA PRO A 394 9.00 -103.13 6.86
C PRO A 394 7.54 -103.20 7.30
N VAL A 395 7.23 -102.58 8.44
CA VAL A 395 5.86 -102.31 8.85
C VAL A 395 5.24 -101.39 7.79
N PRO A 396 4.03 -101.69 7.28
CA PRO A 396 3.40 -100.83 6.27
C PRO A 396 3.26 -99.41 6.80
N THR A 397 3.89 -98.47 6.09
CA THR A 397 3.66 -97.03 6.26
C THR A 397 2.19 -96.74 6.02
N PRO A 398 1.48 -96.06 6.94
CA PRO A 398 0.12 -95.60 6.69
C PRO A 398 0.11 -94.73 5.43
N ASP A 399 -0.86 -94.94 4.55
CA ASP A 399 -1.06 -94.10 3.38
C ASP A 399 -1.09 -92.62 3.79
N PRO A 400 -0.42 -91.73 3.05
CA PRO A 400 -0.48 -90.31 3.33
C PRO A 400 -1.94 -89.85 3.26
N VAL A 401 -2.43 -89.31 4.37
CA VAL A 401 -3.76 -88.68 4.43
C VAL A 401 -3.79 -87.61 3.34
N PRO A 402 -4.78 -87.61 2.44
CA PRO A 402 -4.86 -86.61 1.39
C PRO A 402 -4.84 -85.22 2.03
N THR A 403 -3.87 -84.41 1.62
CA THR A 403 -3.84 -82.97 1.91
C THR A 403 -5.19 -82.41 1.47
N PRO A 404 -5.97 -81.76 2.36
CA PRO A 404 -7.21 -81.13 1.97
C PRO A 404 -6.95 -80.16 0.83
N ASP A 405 -7.79 -80.19 -0.20
CA ASP A 405 -7.76 -79.17 -1.25
C ASP A 405 -7.78 -77.78 -0.60
N PRO A 406 -7.00 -76.82 -1.12
CA PRO A 406 -7.00 -75.47 -0.58
C PRO A 406 -8.43 -74.94 -0.62
N VAL A 407 -8.95 -74.63 0.57
CA VAL A 407 -10.26 -74.01 0.72
C VAL A 407 -10.25 -72.74 -0.14
N PRO A 408 -11.25 -72.51 -1.01
CA PRO A 408 -11.34 -71.28 -1.76
C PRO A 408 -11.24 -70.11 -0.79
N THR A 409 -10.26 -69.24 -1.00
CA THR A 409 -10.22 -67.94 -0.33
C THR A 409 -11.58 -67.29 -0.51
N PRO A 410 -12.30 -66.94 0.57
CA PRO A 410 -13.56 -66.22 0.45
C PRO A 410 -13.32 -64.98 -0.40
N ASP A 411 -14.22 -64.70 -1.35
CA ASP A 411 -14.23 -63.42 -2.03
C ASP A 411 -14.13 -62.30 -0.97
N PRO A 412 -13.31 -61.27 -1.20
CA PRO A 412 -13.18 -60.17 -0.25
C PRO A 412 -14.58 -59.64 0.05
N VAL A 413 -14.97 -59.72 1.32
CA VAL A 413 -16.20 -59.09 1.80
C VAL A 413 -16.11 -57.63 1.38
N PRO A 414 -17.13 -57.06 0.71
CA PRO A 414 -17.15 -55.64 0.40
C PRO A 414 -16.82 -54.89 1.68
N THR A 415 -15.76 -54.10 1.64
CA THR A 415 -15.49 -53.11 2.69
C THR A 415 -16.78 -52.34 2.92
N PRO A 416 -17.35 -52.31 4.14
CA PRO A 416 -18.46 -51.44 4.44
C PRO A 416 -18.08 -50.04 3.99
N ASP A 417 -18.99 -49.35 3.28
CA ASP A 417 -18.80 -47.94 2.98
C ASP A 417 -18.39 -47.23 4.28
N PRO A 418 -17.37 -46.36 4.23
CA PRO A 418 -16.94 -45.66 5.42
C PRO A 418 -18.16 -44.99 6.06
N VAL A 419 -18.42 -45.36 7.32
CA VAL A 419 -19.44 -44.68 8.12
C VAL A 419 -19.11 -43.19 8.05
N PRO A 420 -20.07 -42.31 7.70
CA PRO A 420 -19.83 -40.89 7.67
C PRO A 420 -19.17 -40.49 8.99
N THR A 421 -17.97 -39.92 8.90
CA THR A 421 -17.34 -39.26 10.04
C THR A 421 -18.37 -38.30 10.63
N PRO A 422 -18.74 -38.43 11.92
CA PRO A 422 -19.57 -37.44 12.56
C PRO A 422 -18.95 -36.06 12.32
N ASP A 423 -19.77 -35.10 11.92
CA ASP A 423 -19.31 -33.72 11.75
C ASP A 423 -18.51 -33.32 13.00
N PRO A 424 -17.33 -32.68 12.82
CA PRO A 424 -16.52 -32.27 13.93
C PRO A 424 -17.40 -31.45 14.90
N VAL A 425 -17.45 -31.89 16.16
CA VAL A 425 -18.11 -31.13 17.21
C VAL A 425 -17.48 -29.74 17.21
N PRO A 426 -18.28 -28.66 17.17
CA PRO A 426 -17.75 -27.30 17.19
C PRO A 426 -16.78 -27.17 18.35
N THR A 427 -15.53 -26.82 18.03
CA THR A 427 -14.56 -26.38 19.05
C THR A 427 -15.20 -25.24 19.83
N PRO A 428 -15.29 -25.32 21.17
CA PRO A 428 -15.74 -24.20 21.97
C PRO A 428 -14.91 -22.96 21.62
N ASP A 429 -15.59 -21.83 21.43
CA ASP A 429 -14.92 -20.56 21.16
C ASP A 429 -13.79 -20.33 22.18
N PRO A 430 -12.61 -19.87 21.74
CA PRO A 430 -11.52 -19.58 22.64
C PRO A 430 -12.00 -18.61 23.71
N VAL A 431 -11.80 -18.99 24.98
CA VAL A 431 -12.09 -18.13 26.13
C VAL A 431 -11.29 -16.83 25.93
N PRO A 432 -11.91 -15.64 26.04
CA PRO A 432 -11.22 -14.38 25.88
C PRO A 432 -9.99 -14.34 26.79
N THR A 433 -8.82 -14.09 26.21
CA THR A 433 -7.62 -13.74 26.96
C THR A 433 -7.94 -12.52 27.81
N PRO A 434 -7.71 -12.55 29.14
CA PRO A 434 -7.86 -11.37 29.97
C PRO A 434 -7.03 -10.22 29.41
N ASP A 435 -7.62 -9.03 29.35
CA ASP A 435 -6.92 -7.83 28.91
C ASP A 435 -5.61 -7.65 29.68
N PRO A 436 -4.52 -7.24 29.01
CA PRO A 436 -3.27 -6.96 29.68
C PRO A 436 -3.50 -5.89 30.76
N VAL A 437 -3.07 -6.21 31.99
CA VAL A 437 -3.10 -5.27 33.11
C VAL A 437 -2.32 -4.01 32.68
N PRO A 438 -2.88 -2.79 32.86
CA PRO A 438 -2.20 -1.56 32.49
C PRO A 438 -0.84 -1.50 33.18
N THR A 439 0.20 -1.27 32.38
CA THR A 439 1.53 -0.93 32.88
C THR A 439 1.39 0.34 33.73
N PRO A 440 1.87 0.37 34.99
CA PRO A 440 1.85 1.58 35.79
C PRO A 440 2.58 2.71 35.05
N ASP A 441 1.95 3.89 35.01
CA ASP A 441 2.56 5.08 34.42
C ASP A 441 3.94 5.33 35.04
N PRO A 442 4.93 5.75 34.23
CA PRO A 442 6.23 6.13 34.76
C PRO A 442 6.05 7.29 35.76
N VAL A 443 6.59 7.09 36.97
CA VAL A 443 6.64 8.11 38.02
C VAL A 443 7.27 9.38 37.42
N PRO A 444 6.62 10.55 37.50
CA PRO A 444 7.17 11.78 36.95
C PRO A 444 8.46 12.15 37.66
N THR A 445 9.52 12.32 36.87
CA THR A 445 10.80 12.90 37.30
C THR A 445 10.57 14.30 37.89
N PRO A 446 11.19 14.67 39.02
CA PRO A 446 11.01 15.99 39.60
C PRO A 446 11.45 17.09 38.63
N VAL A 447 10.52 17.98 38.28
CA VAL A 447 10.83 19.18 37.51
C VAL A 447 11.62 20.13 38.41
N GLN A 448 12.87 20.39 38.02
CA GLN A 448 13.72 21.39 38.64
C GLN A 448 13.13 22.78 38.31
N GLU A 449 12.63 23.49 39.33
CA GLU A 449 12.11 24.85 39.19
C GLU A 449 13.21 25.79 38.69
N LYS A 450 12.98 26.38 37.51
CA LYS A 450 13.76 27.47 36.94
C LYS A 450 13.26 28.79 37.56
N PRO A 451 14.13 29.65 38.13
CA PRO A 451 13.69 30.89 38.77
C PRO A 451 13.08 31.87 37.76
N ALA A 452 12.01 32.56 38.19
CA ALA A 452 11.30 33.57 37.42
C ALA A 452 12.21 34.77 37.08
N PRO A 453 12.13 35.33 35.85
CA PRO A 453 12.82 36.57 35.53
C PRO A 453 11.99 37.79 35.96
N VAL A 454 12.71 38.78 36.49
CA VAL A 454 12.24 40.09 36.91
C VAL A 454 11.93 40.96 35.68
N THR A 455 10.82 41.71 35.75
CA THR A 455 10.36 42.67 34.75
C THR A 455 11.25 43.91 34.73
N GLU A 456 11.84 44.24 33.58
CA GLU A 456 12.32 45.60 33.29
C GLU A 456 11.72 46.09 31.96
N GLU A 457 11.13 47.28 32.01
CA GLU A 457 10.72 48.09 30.88
C GLU A 457 11.96 48.55 30.08
N VAL A 458 11.80 48.76 28.76
CA VAL A 458 12.30 49.94 27.98
C VAL A 458 12.34 49.64 26.47
N VAL A 459 11.47 50.38 25.76
CA VAL A 459 11.68 51.20 24.55
C VAL A 459 12.07 50.58 23.18
N TRP A 460 11.21 50.90 22.20
CA TRP A 460 11.24 50.73 20.75
C TRP A 460 12.56 51.08 20.03
N THR A 461 12.93 50.29 19.00
CA THR A 461 13.24 50.78 17.63
C THR A 461 13.68 49.67 16.63
N THR A 462 13.01 49.72 15.45
CA THR A 462 13.44 49.45 14.05
C THR A 462 14.16 48.18 13.56
N ASN A 463 13.51 47.55 12.55
CA ASN A 463 14.02 46.93 11.31
C ASN A 463 15.14 45.87 11.33
N GLN A 464 14.79 44.60 11.04
CA GLN A 464 15.07 43.90 9.76
C GLN A 464 14.65 42.41 9.83
N LEU A 465 14.33 41.85 8.66
CA LEU A 465 13.88 40.48 8.36
C LEU A 465 14.87 39.89 7.33
N PRO A 466 14.92 38.56 7.10
CA PRO A 466 15.52 37.50 7.92
C PRO A 466 16.68 36.80 7.14
N ASN A 467 16.87 35.50 7.40
CA ASN A 467 17.67 34.50 6.65
C ASN A 467 19.11 34.29 7.22
N THR A 468 19.64 33.09 7.46
CA THR A 468 19.45 31.76 6.86
C THR A 468 19.94 30.65 7.82
N GLY A 469 19.26 29.51 7.84
CA GLY A 469 19.91 28.22 7.61
C GLY A 469 20.70 27.51 8.72
N THR A 470 20.18 26.31 9.01
CA THR A 470 20.89 25.01 9.06
C THR A 470 21.50 24.47 10.37
N LYS A 471 21.16 23.18 10.54
CA LYS A 471 21.51 22.19 11.56
C LYS A 471 22.99 21.81 11.50
N GLU A 472 23.56 21.45 12.65
CA GLU A 472 24.70 20.54 12.75
C GLU A 472 24.47 19.61 13.96
N ASN A 473 24.17 18.34 13.67
CA ASN A 473 24.47 17.20 14.54
C ASN A 473 25.70 16.55 13.93
N ALA A 474 26.78 16.36 14.70
CA ALA A 474 27.54 15.10 14.72
C ALA A 474 28.80 15.27 15.58
N SER A 475 28.73 14.66 16.75
CA SER A 475 29.88 14.11 17.45
C SER A 475 30.47 12.98 16.62
N LEU A 476 31.76 13.05 16.27
CA LEU A 476 32.67 11.89 16.33
C LEU A 476 34.12 12.35 16.14
N ALA A 477 34.88 12.24 17.23
CA ALA A 477 36.32 12.35 17.23
C ALA A 477 36.94 10.98 16.86
N ALA A 478 37.88 10.97 15.92
CA ALA A 478 38.94 9.95 15.88
C ALA A 478 40.17 10.49 15.12
N LEU A 479 41.29 10.51 15.85
CA LEU A 479 42.61 11.01 15.47
C LEU A 479 43.33 10.04 14.51
N GLY A 480 44.16 10.56 13.60
CA GLY A 480 45.08 9.71 12.83
C GLY A 480 45.90 10.38 11.71
N LEU A 481 46.93 11.14 12.09
CA LEU A 481 48.28 11.28 11.48
C LEU A 481 48.49 11.51 9.95
N VAL A 482 48.90 12.75 9.63
CA VAL A 482 50.10 13.22 8.88
C VAL A 482 50.66 12.36 7.72
N GLY A 483 50.78 12.97 6.53
CA GLY A 483 51.84 12.60 5.58
C GLY A 483 51.75 13.11 4.12
N VAL A 484 52.46 14.22 3.85
CA VAL A 484 53.27 14.50 2.64
C VAL A 484 52.61 15.01 1.32
N LEU A 485 52.89 16.30 1.09
CA LEU A 485 53.11 17.08 -0.14
C LEU A 485 53.43 16.31 -1.45
N SER A 486 52.74 16.69 -2.54
CA SER A 486 53.21 16.82 -3.95
C SER A 486 51.99 17.30 -4.78
N GLY A 487 51.95 18.41 -5.53
CA GLY A 487 52.97 19.03 -6.36
C GLY A 487 52.77 18.60 -7.83
N PHE A 488 52.63 19.57 -8.75
CA PHE A 488 52.36 19.46 -10.22
C PHE A 488 50.88 19.26 -10.61
N GLY A 489 50.31 19.96 -11.60
CA GLY A 489 50.84 20.89 -12.59
C GLY A 489 49.87 20.92 -13.78
N LEU A 490 49.62 22.13 -14.30
CA LEU A 490 48.84 22.48 -15.50
C LEU A 490 48.91 21.49 -16.69
N ILE A 491 47.85 21.43 -17.51
CA ILE A 491 47.83 21.98 -18.88
C ILE A 491 46.43 21.83 -19.51
N ALA A 492 45.93 22.95 -20.04
CA ALA A 492 44.80 23.02 -20.96
C ALA A 492 45.16 22.48 -22.34
N ARG A 493 44.23 21.81 -23.03
CA ARG A 493 44.21 21.83 -24.50
C ARG A 493 42.79 21.77 -25.06
N LYS A 494 42.39 22.94 -25.55
CA LYS A 494 41.32 23.19 -26.50
C LYS A 494 41.83 22.75 -27.88
N LYS A 495 41.04 21.97 -28.63
CA LYS A 495 41.18 21.91 -30.09
C LYS A 495 39.79 21.85 -30.72
N LYS A 496 39.64 22.67 -31.75
CA LYS A 496 38.48 22.98 -32.60
C LYS A 496 38.71 22.30 -33.96
N GLU A 497 37.74 22.46 -34.86
CA GLU A 497 37.69 22.09 -36.30
C GLU A 497 37.02 20.72 -36.53
N ASP A 498 35.95 20.58 -37.30
CA ASP A 498 35.23 21.47 -38.23
C ASP A 498 33.70 21.25 -38.14
#